data_AF-A0A4Q7Z2D2-F1
#
_entry.id   AF-A0A4Q7Z2D2-F1
#
_cell.length_a   1.000
_cell.length_b   1.000
_cell.length_c   1.000
_cell.angle_alpha   90.00
_cell.angle_beta   90.00
_cell.angle_gamma   90.00
#
_symmetry.space_group_name_H-M   'P 1'
#
loop_
_entity.id
_entity.type
_entity.pdbx_description
1 polymer ?
#
loop_
_entity_poly.entity_id
_entity_poly.type
_entity_poly.pdbx_seq_one_letter_code
_entity_poly.pdbx_strand_id
1 'polypeptide(L)' 'MQAELERLRAETAQLKSKDKGGLTLKVSEKGGLSLYGMDRFPVTLYKEQWLRILASAAEIEAFSRENDSKLKTKG' A
#
# COMPACT_ATOMS: atom_id res chain seq x y z
N MET A 1 -2.03 30.80 -3.98
CA MET A 1 -1.21 29.59 -3.72
C MET A 1 -1.76 28.70 -2.59
N GLN A 2 -2.42 29.22 -1.54
CA GLN A 2 -2.99 28.38 -0.46
C GLN A 2 -4.25 27.59 -0.88
N ALA A 3 -5.08 28.16 -1.75
CA ALA A 3 -6.34 27.55 -2.19
C ALA A 3 -6.17 26.26 -3.02
N GLU A 4 -5.03 26.10 -3.70
CA GLU A 4 -4.76 24.91 -4.52
C GLU A 4 -4.31 23.73 -3.64
N LEU A 5 -3.51 24.01 -2.61
CA LEU A 5 -3.13 23.02 -1.59
C LEU A 5 -4.35 22.52 -0.80
N GLU A 6 -5.29 23.39 -0.47
CA GLU A 6 -6.52 23.01 0.22
C GLU A 6 -7.47 22.20 -0.67
N ARG A 7 -7.56 22.53 -1.97
CA ARG A 7 -8.30 21.74 -2.95
C ARG A 7 -7.70 20.35 -3.14
N LEU A 8 -6.38 20.24 -3.32
CA LEU A 8 -5.72 18.92 -3.42
C LEU A 8 -5.90 18.08 -2.15
N ARG A 9 -5.87 18.71 -0.96
CA ARG A 9 -6.15 18.01 0.31
C ARG A 9 -7.61 17.56 0.41
N ALA A 10 -8.56 18.36 -0.05
CA ALA A 10 -9.98 18.04 -0.05
C ALA A 10 -10.33 16.92 -1.05
N GLU A 11 -9.65 16.85 -2.19
CA GLU A 11 -9.81 15.76 -3.17
C GLU A 11 -9.21 14.45 -2.65
N THR A 12 -8.05 14.53 -1.99
CA THR A 12 -7.46 13.38 -1.27
C THR A 12 -8.37 12.88 -0.14
N ALA A 13 -9.08 13.79 0.55
CA ALA A 13 -9.97 13.43 1.65
C ALA A 13 -11.28 12.76 1.17
N GLN A 14 -11.83 13.20 0.04
CA GLN A 14 -13.04 12.59 -0.54
C GLN A 14 -12.81 11.17 -1.07
N LEU A 15 -11.61 10.88 -1.57
CA LEU A 15 -11.21 9.51 -1.97
C LEU A 15 -11.04 8.56 -0.78
N LYS A 16 -10.68 9.07 0.41
CA LYS A 16 -10.53 8.25 1.64
C LYS A 16 -11.86 7.72 2.21
N SER A 17 -13.00 8.28 1.81
CA SER A 17 -14.30 7.88 2.36
C SER A 17 -15.00 6.76 1.58
N LYS A 18 -14.47 6.35 0.41
CA LYS A 18 -15.13 5.35 -0.46
C LYS A 18 -14.68 3.91 -0.27
N ASP A 19 -13.61 3.65 0.47
CA ASP A 19 -13.07 2.30 0.57
C ASP A 19 -12.77 1.93 2.03
N LYS A 20 -13.79 1.45 2.74
CA LYS A 20 -13.69 1.09 4.17
C LYS A 20 -13.10 -0.31 4.41
N GLY A 21 -12.53 -0.96 3.40
CA GLY A 21 -11.96 -2.32 3.56
C GLY A 21 -10.79 -2.68 2.65
N GLY A 22 -10.40 -1.82 1.71
CA GLY A 22 -9.39 -2.08 0.71
C GLY A 22 -8.04 -1.42 0.99
N LEU A 23 -7.06 -1.88 0.23
CA LEU A 23 -5.71 -1.34 0.25
C LEU A 23 -5.70 0.08 -0.31
N THR A 24 -5.07 1.01 0.39
CA THR A 24 -4.93 2.40 -0.07
C THR A 24 -3.46 2.83 -0.18
N LEU A 25 -3.15 3.67 -1.16
CA LEU A 25 -1.78 4.11 -1.47
C LEU A 25 -1.62 5.62 -1.22
N LYS A 26 -0.48 6.02 -0.67
CA LYS A 26 -0.12 7.44 -0.50
C LYS A 26 1.37 7.65 -0.75
N VAL A 27 1.72 8.73 -1.46
CA VAL A 27 3.11 9.21 -1.54
C VAL A 27 3.37 10.13 -0.34
N SER A 28 4.44 9.85 0.40
CA SER A 28 4.88 10.67 1.53
C SER A 28 5.67 11.91 1.06
N GLU A 29 5.71 12.94 1.90
CA GLU A 29 6.50 14.16 1.63
C GLU A 29 8.01 13.88 1.48
N LYS A 30 8.48 12.75 1.99
CA LYS A 30 9.86 12.27 1.85
C LYS A 30 10.09 11.40 0.60
N GLY A 31 9.09 11.28 -0.29
CA GLY A 31 9.22 10.56 -1.57
C GLY A 31 9.01 9.04 -1.52
N GLY A 32 8.66 8.47 -0.36
CA GLY A 32 8.31 7.05 -0.24
C GLY A 32 6.84 6.78 -0.60
N LEU A 33 6.55 5.63 -1.22
CA LEU A 33 5.19 5.14 -1.49
C LEU A 33 4.75 4.22 -0.34
N SER A 34 3.66 4.60 0.32
CA SER A 34 3.07 3.92 1.48
C SER A 34 1.81 3.16 1.08
N LEU A 35 1.73 1.88 1.44
CA LEU A 35 0.56 1.00 1.31
C LEU A 35 -0.10 0.80 2.68
N TYR A 36 -1.39 1.12 2.78
CA TYR A 36 -2.23 1.02 3.98
C TYR A 36 -3.28 -0.09 3.79
N GLY A 37 -3.91 -0.52 4.89
CA GLY A 37 -5.06 -1.43 4.85
C GLY A 37 -4.76 -2.90 5.22
N MET A 38 -3.54 -3.21 5.67
CA MET A 38 -3.14 -4.59 6.04
C MET A 38 -3.04 -4.81 7.56
N ASP A 39 -4.06 -4.44 8.36
CA ASP A 39 -4.17 -4.62 9.84
C ASP A 39 -2.96 -4.16 10.71
N ARG A 40 -1.95 -3.59 10.06
CA ARG A 40 -0.63 -3.24 10.57
C ARG A 40 -0.32 -1.83 10.10
N PHE A 41 0.80 -1.31 10.60
CA PHE A 41 1.35 -0.05 10.12
C PHE A 41 1.56 -0.07 8.60
N PRO A 42 1.43 1.09 7.94
CA PRO A 42 1.63 1.19 6.50
C PRO A 42 3.05 0.77 6.11
N VAL A 43 3.15 -0.02 5.04
CA VAL A 43 4.44 -0.39 4.46
C VAL A 43 4.87 0.73 3.52
N THR A 44 5.95 1.42 3.87
CA THR A 44 6.50 2.52 3.07
C THR A 44 7.82 2.11 2.46
N LEU A 45 7.90 2.13 1.12
CA LEU A 45 9.11 1.78 0.36
C LEU A 45 9.34 2.80 -0.77
N TYR A 46 10.55 2.85 -1.28
CA TYR A 46 10.83 3.63 -2.50
C TYR A 46 10.28 2.93 -3.74
N LYS A 47 10.09 3.70 -4.81
CA LYS A 47 9.54 3.22 -6.09
C LYS A 47 10.24 1.96 -6.61
N GLU A 48 11.57 1.95 -6.64
CA GLU A 48 12.35 0.83 -7.17
C GLU A 48 12.18 -0.44 -6.34
N GLN A 49 12.01 -0.31 -5.02
CA GLN A 49 11.76 -1.44 -4.13
C GLN A 49 10.36 -2.02 -4.40
N TRP A 50 9.35 -1.18 -4.60
CA TRP A 50 8.01 -1.63 -5.01
C TRP A 50 8.05 -2.37 -6.35
N LEU A 51 8.73 -1.80 -7.35
CA LEU A 51 8.86 -2.43 -8.67
C LEU A 51 9.53 -3.80 -8.57
N ARG A 52 10.56 -3.94 -7.73
CA ARG A 52 11.22 -5.22 -7.47
C ARG A 52 10.26 -6.23 -6.83
N ILE A 53 9.49 -5.84 -5.81
CA ILE A 53 8.51 -6.71 -5.15
C ILE A 53 7.44 -7.15 -6.14
N LEU A 54 6.91 -6.22 -6.93
CA LEU A 54 5.88 -6.51 -7.93
C LEU A 54 6.40 -7.44 -9.03
N ALA A 55 7.66 -7.28 -9.46
CA ALA A 55 8.30 -8.21 -10.38
C ALA A 55 8.46 -9.62 -9.79
N SER A 56 8.64 -9.72 -8.47
CA SER A 56 8.74 -10.99 -7.74
C SER A 56 7.39 -11.57 -7.30
N ALA A 57 6.24 -11.00 -7.69
CA ALA A 57 4.93 -11.42 -7.20
C ALA A 57 4.66 -12.93 -7.41
N ALA A 58 4.93 -13.44 -8.61
CA ALA A 58 4.73 -14.86 -8.93
C ALA A 58 5.60 -15.80 -8.09
N GLU A 59 6.85 -15.40 -7.82
CA GLU A 59 7.78 -16.16 -6.96
C GLU A 59 7.29 -16.18 -5.51
N ILE A 60 6.83 -15.03 -5.00
CA ILE A 60 6.25 -14.93 -3.64
C ILE A 60 5.02 -15.85 -3.52
N GLU A 61 4.13 -15.83 -4.52
CA GLU A 61 2.94 -16.68 -4.53
C GLU A 61 3.26 -18.18 -4.62
N ALA A 62 4.28 -18.56 -5.41
CA ALA A 62 4.74 -19.94 -5.50
C ALA A 62 5.33 -20.39 -4.16
N PHE A 63 6.24 -19.61 -3.60
CA PHE A 63 6.90 -19.91 -2.33
C PHE A 63 5.89 -20.00 -1.17
N SER A 64 4.88 -19.12 -1.15
CA SER A 64 3.78 -19.19 -0.16
C SER A 64 2.99 -20.49 -0.27
N ARG A 65 2.65 -20.94 -1.49
CA ARG A 65 1.94 -22.21 -1.70
C ARG A 65 2.78 -23.42 -1.25
N GLU A 66 4.06 -23.44 -1.60
CA GLU A 66 4.97 -24.51 -1.19
C GLU A 66 5.14 -24.61 0.34
N ASN A 67 4.88 -23.51 1.06
CA ASN A 67 5.04 -23.42 2.50
C ASN A 67 3.71 -23.17 3.25
N ASP A 68 2.57 -23.43 2.61
CA ASP A 68 1.23 -23.14 3.17
C ASP A 68 1.05 -23.68 4.60
N SER A 69 1.46 -24.94 4.82
CA SER A 69 1.40 -25.60 6.13
C SER A 69 2.22 -24.94 7.25
N LYS A 70 3.20 -24.09 6.90
CA LYS A 70 4.03 -23.35 7.85
C LYS A 70 3.54 -21.91 8.06
N LEU A 71 2.71 -21.39 7.14
CA LEU A 71 2.24 -20.01 7.18
C LEU A 71 0.94 -19.92 7.99
N LYS A 72 0.85 -18.93 8.87
CA LYS A 72 -0.38 -18.65 9.62
C LYS A 72 -1.28 -17.74 8.78
N THR A 73 -2.51 -18.15 8.55
CA THR A 73 -3.57 -17.29 8.01
C THR A 73 -4.23 -16.53 9.15
N LYS A 74 -4.47 -15.22 8.95
CA LYS A 74 -5.33 -14.47 9.85
C LYS A 74 -6.78 -14.80 9.48
N GLY A 75 -7.43 -15.65 10.28
CA GLY A 75 -8.87 -15.90 10.23
C GLY A 75 -9.66 -14.80 10.89
#